data_AF-A0A3M2BVH5-F1
#
_entry.id   AF-A0A3M2BVH5-F1
#
_cell.length_a   1.000
_cell.length_b   1.000
_cell.length_c   1.000
_cell.angle_alpha   90.00
_cell.angle_beta   90.00
_cell.angle_gamma   90.00
#
_symmetry.space_group_name_H-M   'P 1'
#
loop_
_entity.id
_entity.type
_entity.pdbx_description
1 polymer ?
#
loop_
_entity_poly.entity_id
_entity_poly.type
_entity_poly.pdbx_seq_one_letter_code
_entity_poly.pdbx_strand_id
1 'polypeptide(L)'
;MNEERLRTPTNMVWSPRPGWATVRLVGTCADRTLRRGQVVLHTPSAEYDVPGRSDGLEPGTAVIILHEAARLVEDDLHLVPEHAVVAVGEALP
;
A
#
# COMPACT_ATOMS: atom_id res chain seq x y z
N MET A 1 31.18 -16.04 12.00
CA MET A 1 30.87 -14.61 12.16
C MET A 1 29.37 -14.49 11.92
N ASN A 2 28.59 -14.64 12.98
CA ASN A 2 27.13 -14.63 12.90
C ASN A 2 26.70 -13.17 12.79
N GLU A 3 26.11 -12.79 11.65
CA GLU A 3 25.40 -11.53 11.51
C GLU A 3 24.28 -11.49 12.56
N GLU A 4 24.42 -10.60 13.54
CA GLU A 4 23.35 -10.26 14.45
C GLU A 4 22.19 -9.71 13.63
N ARG A 5 21.22 -10.57 13.31
CA ARG A 5 19.90 -10.15 12.87
C ARG A 5 19.35 -9.21 13.94
N LEU A 6 19.41 -7.92 13.64
CA LEU A 6 18.77 -6.86 14.42
C LEU A 6 17.36 -7.31 14.75
N ARG A 7 17.11 -7.59 16.04
CA ARG A 7 15.77 -7.87 16.53
C ARG A 7 14.99 -6.57 16.47
N THR A 8 14.21 -6.39 15.42
CA THR A 8 13.26 -5.29 15.28
C THR A 8 12.31 -5.30 16.48
N PRO A 9 12.10 -4.15 17.17
CA PRO A 9 11.26 -4.10 18.35
C PRO A 9 9.80 -4.44 17.97
N THR A 10 9.28 -5.46 18.65
CA THR A 10 7.96 -6.10 18.50
C THR A 10 6.72 -5.18 18.71
N ASN A 11 6.90 -3.86 18.77
CA ASN A 11 5.83 -2.89 19.09
C ASN A 11 5.46 -1.91 17.94
N MET A 12 6.00 -2.06 16.74
CA MET A 12 5.47 -1.35 15.55
C MET A 12 4.44 -2.24 14.85
N VAL A 13 3.21 -2.21 15.36
CA VAL A 13 2.03 -2.63 14.60
C VAL A 13 1.93 -1.67 13.41
N TRP A 14 2.48 -2.04 12.25
CA TRP A 14 2.35 -1.34 10.96
C TRP A 14 0.92 -1.41 10.42
N SER A 15 -0.10 -1.33 11.28
CA SER A 15 -1.46 -1.11 10.82
C SER A 15 -1.52 0.35 10.36
N PRO A 16 -1.85 0.59 9.08
CA PRO A 16 -2.12 1.94 8.63
C PRO A 16 -3.15 2.59 9.57
N ARG A 17 -3.05 3.91 9.79
CA ARG A 17 -4.19 4.63 10.37
C ARG A 17 -5.39 4.48 9.42
N PRO A 18 -6.64 4.60 9.90
CA PRO A 18 -7.77 4.71 8.99
C PRO A 18 -7.49 5.72 7.88
N GLY A 19 -7.76 5.34 6.63
CA GLY A 19 -7.46 6.18 5.47
C GLY A 19 -6.17 5.83 4.74
N TRP A 20 -5.55 4.68 5.08
CA TRP A 20 -4.26 4.29 4.53
C TRP A 20 -4.23 2.82 4.14
N ALA A 21 -3.42 2.54 3.11
CA ALA A 21 -3.07 1.22 2.62
C ALA A 21 -1.56 1.02 2.70
N THR A 22 -1.14 -0.17 3.11
CA THR A 22 0.21 -0.67 2.90
C THR A 22 0.25 -1.37 1.55
N VAL A 23 1.10 -0.88 0.64
CA VAL A 23 1.19 -1.32 -0.76
C VAL A 23 2.61 -1.77 -1.05
N ARG A 24 2.77 -2.98 -1.57
CA ARG A 24 4.02 -3.44 -2.18
C ARG A 24 4.09 -2.94 -3.61
N LEU A 25 5.16 -2.23 -3.99
CA LEU A 25 5.32 -1.81 -5.38
C LEU A 25 5.78 -2.99 -6.26
N VAL A 26 5.04 -3.24 -7.34
CA VAL A 26 5.28 -4.39 -8.23
C VAL A 26 5.63 -3.96 -9.67
N GLY A 27 5.63 -2.66 -9.96
CA GLY A 27 6.03 -2.16 -11.27
C GLY A 27 5.79 -0.67 -11.46
N THR A 28 6.11 -0.19 -12.66
CA THR A 28 5.90 1.19 -13.08
C THR A 28 4.76 1.29 -14.08
N CYS A 29 4.15 2.47 -14.12
CA CYS A 29 3.18 2.83 -15.16
C CYS A 29 3.89 3.58 -16.30
N ALA A 30 3.20 3.73 -17.44
CA ALA A 30 3.70 4.56 -18.54
C ALA A 30 3.83 6.04 -18.11
N ASP A 31 2.89 6.51 -17.29
CA ASP A 31 3.00 7.80 -16.60
C ASP A 31 3.92 7.66 -15.37
N ARG A 32 4.93 8.53 -15.27
CA ARG A 32 5.92 8.53 -14.18
C ARG A 32 5.36 9.03 -12.85
N THR A 33 4.23 9.73 -12.88
CA THR A 33 3.49 10.16 -11.68
C THR A 33 2.72 9.00 -11.05
N LEU A 34 2.61 7.85 -11.74
CA LEU A 34 1.86 6.69 -11.29
C LEU A 34 2.78 5.50 -11.04
N ARG A 35 2.40 4.68 -10.07
CA ARG A 35 3.05 3.39 -9.80
C ARG A 35 2.02 2.29 -9.63
N ARG A 36 2.44 1.07 -9.97
CA ARG A 36 1.64 -0.13 -9.80
C ARG A 36 2.06 -0.84 -8.53
N GLY A 37 1.08 -1.23 -7.74
CA GLY A 37 1.29 -1.94 -6.49
C GLY A 37 0.28 -3.03 -6.22
N GLN A 38 0.53 -3.77 -5.14
CA GLN A 38 -0.36 -4.77 -4.59
C GLN A 38 -0.62 -4.43 -3.12
N VAL A 39 -1.89 -4.45 -2.73
CA VAL A 39 -2.30 -4.18 -1.36
C VAL A 39 -1.84 -5.32 -0.46
N VAL A 40 -1.19 -4.98 0.64
CA VAL A 40 -0.76 -5.92 1.68
C VAL A 40 -1.70 -5.82 2.87
N LEU A 41 -2.03 -4.59 3.28
CA LEU A 41 -2.94 -4.31 4.37
C LEU A 41 -3.69 -3.02 4.07
N HIS A 42 -4.97 -2.97 4.46
CA HIS A 42 -5.79 -1.78 4.30
C HIS A 42 -6.54 -1.48 5.60
N THR A 43 -6.57 -0.21 5.98
CA THR A 43 -7.38 0.26 7.10
C THR A 43 -8.36 1.31 6.58
N PRO A 44 -9.59 0.91 6.22
CA PRO A 44 -10.52 1.80 5.55
C PRO A 44 -10.91 3.00 6.42
N SER A 45 -11.09 4.17 5.81
CA SER A 45 -11.72 5.33 6.45
C SER A 45 -13.15 5.52 5.95
N ALA A 46 -14.01 6.12 6.78
CA ALA A 46 -15.32 6.60 6.35
C ALA A 46 -15.24 7.95 5.62
N GLU A 47 -14.08 8.60 5.61
CA GLU A 47 -13.89 9.94 5.02
C GLU A 47 -13.52 9.91 3.53
N TYR A 48 -12.99 8.78 3.04
CA TYR A 48 -12.51 8.66 1.66
C TYR A 48 -13.03 7.37 1.02
N ASP A 49 -13.68 7.53 -0.13
CA ASP A 49 -14.11 6.39 -0.94
C ASP A 49 -12.97 6.00 -1.90
N VAL A 50 -12.57 4.73 -1.86
CA VAL A 50 -11.66 4.17 -2.86
C VAL A 50 -12.44 3.93 -4.16
N PRO A 51 -11.95 4.40 -5.32
CA PRO A 51 -12.68 4.26 -6.58
C PRO A 51 -13.08 2.81 -6.88
N GLY A 52 -14.38 2.57 -7.04
CA GLY A 52 -14.92 1.26 -7.41
C GLY A 52 -15.07 0.25 -6.26
N ARG A 53 -14.84 0.63 -5.00
CA ARG A 53 -15.07 -0.25 -3.84
C ARG A 53 -15.57 0.51 -2.60
N SER A 54 -16.71 0.07 -2.06
CA SER A 54 -17.28 0.55 -0.78
C SER A 54 -16.71 -0.15 0.44
N ASP A 55 -16.22 -1.38 0.29
CA ASP A 55 -15.89 -2.27 1.43
C ASP A 55 -14.38 -2.27 1.75
N GLY A 56 -13.61 -1.45 1.05
CA GLY A 56 -12.15 -1.37 1.17
C GLY A 56 -11.38 -2.32 0.25
N LEU A 57 -10.05 -2.30 0.40
CA LEU A 57 -9.10 -3.04 -0.42
C LEU A 57 -8.66 -4.34 0.25
N GLU A 58 -8.92 -5.48 -0.40
CA GLU A 58 -8.45 -6.77 0.10
C GLU A 58 -6.94 -6.93 -0.10
N PRO A 59 -6.24 -7.65 0.79
CA PRO A 59 -4.88 -8.09 0.53
C PRO A 59 -4.77 -8.83 -0.81
N GLY A 60 -3.74 -8.52 -1.57
CA GLY A 60 -3.50 -9.07 -2.89
C GLY A 60 -4.13 -8.28 -4.05
N THR A 61 -5.01 -7.31 -3.76
CA THR A 61 -5.64 -6.45 -4.77
C THR A 61 -4.60 -5.61 -5.52
N ALA A 62 -4.65 -5.59 -6.85
CA ALA A 62 -3.80 -4.72 -7.65
C ALA A 62 -4.30 -3.28 -7.61
N VAL A 63 -3.39 -2.32 -7.45
CA VAL A 63 -3.74 -0.88 -7.40
C VAL A 63 -2.78 -0.06 -8.26
N ILE A 64 -3.29 1.06 -8.75
CA ILE A 64 -2.49 2.16 -9.30
C ILE A 64 -2.54 3.31 -8.30
N ILE A 65 -1.37 3.83 -7.95
CA ILE A 65 -1.21 4.87 -6.93
C ILE A 65 -0.47 6.08 -7.48
N LEU A 66 -0.68 7.24 -6.86
CA LEU A 66 0.19 8.41 -7.05
C LEU A 66 1.57 8.14 -6.45
N HIS A 67 2.61 8.29 -7.27
CA HIS A 67 3.99 8.05 -6.86
C HIS A 67 4.40 8.95 -5.68
N GLU A 68 4.04 10.23 -5.74
CA GLU A 68 4.45 11.25 -4.75
C GLU A 68 3.85 11.03 -3.35
N ALA A 69 2.73 10.31 -3.29
CA ALA A 69 2.05 10.00 -2.04
C ALA A 69 2.57 8.73 -1.36
N ALA A 70 3.37 7.91 -2.07
CA ALA A 70 3.89 6.66 -1.56
C ALA A 70 5.09 6.90 -0.62
N ARG A 71 4.97 6.46 0.63
CA ARG A 71 6.03 6.59 1.65
C ARG A 71 6.62 5.23 1.98
N LEU A 72 7.91 5.05 1.66
CA LEU A 72 8.63 3.83 1.99
C LEU A 72 8.62 3.59 3.51
N VAL A 73 8.25 2.38 3.89
CA VAL A 73 8.11 1.94 5.28
C VAL A 73 9.17 0.90 5.61
N GLU A 74 9.19 -0.20 4.85
CA GLU A 74 10.09 -1.34 5.07
C GLU A 74 10.25 -2.08 3.75
N ASP A 75 11.50 -2.40 3.37
CA ASP A 75 11.85 -3.09 2.11
C ASP A 75 11.21 -2.49 0.85
N ASP A 76 10.13 -3.10 0.36
CA ASP A 76 9.34 -2.69 -0.80
C ASP A 76 7.91 -2.22 -0.46
N LEU A 77 7.60 -2.15 0.83
CA LEU A 77 6.30 -1.74 1.37
C LEU A 77 6.22 -0.22 1.53
N HIS A 78 5.14 0.33 1.00
CA HIS A 78 4.88 1.76 1.02
C HIS A 78 3.54 2.03 1.69
N LEU A 79 3.49 3.02 2.57
CA LEU A 79 2.23 3.59 3.03
C LEU A 79 1.68 4.56 1.99
N VAL A 80 0.42 4.38 1.65
CA VAL A 80 -0.31 5.15 0.64
C VAL A 80 -1.65 5.58 1.24
N PRO A 81 -2.00 6.87 1.22
CA PRO A 81 -3.32 7.29 1.66
C PRO A 81 -4.39 6.88 0.64
N GLU A 82 -5.62 6.60 1.09
CA GLU A 82 -6.73 6.14 0.23
C GLU A 82 -6.97 7.07 -0.97
N HIS A 83 -6.93 8.39 -0.76
CA HIS A 83 -7.13 9.38 -1.84
C HIS A 83 -6.04 9.35 -2.93
N ALA A 84 -4.91 8.70 -2.68
CA ALA A 84 -3.85 8.52 -3.67
C ALA A 84 -3.96 7.20 -4.45
N VAL A 85 -4.95 6.36 -4.14
CA VAL A 85 -5.32 5.19 -4.94
C VAL A 85 -6.23 5.66 -6.06
N VAL A 86 -5.73 5.63 -7.30
CA VAL A 86 -6.45 6.19 -8.46
C VAL A 86 -7.16 5.12 -9.30
N ALA A 87 -6.76 3.85 -9.16
CA ALA A 87 -7.45 2.73 -9.78
C ALA A 87 -7.25 1.44 -8.99
N VAL A 88 -8.28 0.59 -9.03
CA VAL A 88 -8.28 -0.75 -8.42
C VAL A 88 -8.48 -1.77 -9.54
N GLY A 89 -7.61 -2.77 -9.58
CA GLY A 89 -7.67 -3.90 -10.49
C GLY A 89 -7.91 -5.21 -9.76
N GLU A 90 -8.06 -6.29 -10.53
CA GLU A 90 -8.20 -7.63 -9.96
C GLU A 90 -6.88 -8.14 -9.37
N ALA A 91 -6.98 -9.12 -8.46
CA ALA A 91 -5.82 -9.79 -7.92
C ALA A 91 -5.02 -10.44 -9.05
N LEU A 92 -3.70 -10.32 -9.00
CA LEU A 92 -2.83 -10.95 -9.99
C LEU A 92 -2.73 -12.45 -9.71
N PRO A 93 -2.84 -13.30 -10.75
CA PRO A 93 -2.71 -14.75 -10.62
C PRO A 93 -1.29 -15.17 -10.18
#